data_AF-A0A2G5J3G5-F1
#
_entry.id   AF-A0A2G5J3G5-F1
#
_cell.length_a   1.000
_cell.length_b   1.000
_cell.length_c   1.000
_cell.angle_alpha   90.00
_cell.angle_beta   90.00
_cell.angle_gamma   90.00
#
_symmetry.space_group_name_H-M   'P 1'
#
loop_
_entity.id
_entity.type
_entity.pdbx_description
1 polymer ?
#
loop_
_entity_poly.entity_id
_entity_poly.type
_entity_poly.pdbx_seq_one_letter_code
_entity_poly.pdbx_strand_id
1 'polypeptide(L)'
;MEKVLLGHLQQQTLNVSTTEAEDPELAKAKETLRQIQADKAEARRLRAEDLLSLAEFAREIKRLEAKEELTRERVSALSTTPVRASSTAMRIVRDWGNYTVDMKRQEIERSIEAVVIKPAGKGGSQRGIFRPELIEIVWKC
;
A
#
# COMPACT_ATOMS: atom_id res chain seq x y z
N MET A 1 3.70 -27.07 -12.03
CA MET A 1 3.69 -25.61 -12.30
C MET A 1 2.77 -24.86 -11.34
N GLU A 2 1.51 -25.25 -11.18
CA GLU A 2 0.52 -24.52 -10.36
C GLU A 2 0.91 -24.34 -8.87
N LYS A 3 1.47 -25.37 -8.22
CA LYS A 3 1.94 -25.32 -6.82
C LYS A 3 3.03 -24.27 -6.59
N VAL A 4 3.82 -23.97 -7.62
CA VAL A 4 4.99 -23.10 -7.50
C VAL A 4 4.59 -21.64 -7.59
N LEU A 5 3.62 -21.33 -8.46
CA LEU A 5 3.03 -20.00 -8.58
C LEU A 5 2.26 -19.65 -7.29
N LEU A 6 1.49 -20.60 -6.76
CA LEU A 6 0.81 -20.46 -5.47
C LEU A 6 1.79 -20.31 -4.31
N GLY A 7 2.90 -21.07 -4.29
CA GLY A 7 3.94 -20.93 -3.29
C GLY A 7 4.62 -19.57 -3.30
N HIS A 8 4.88 -19.00 -4.49
CA HIS A 8 5.46 -17.67 -4.63
C HIS A 8 4.48 -16.56 -4.21
N LEU A 9 3.19 -16.72 -4.53
CA LEU A 9 2.13 -15.81 -4.07
C LEU A 9 1.90 -15.90 -2.56
N GLN A 10 2.02 -17.11 -1.97
CA GLN A 10 1.96 -17.31 -0.52
C GLN A 10 3.18 -16.69 0.18
N GLN A 11 4.38 -16.81 -0.38
CA GLN A 11 5.56 -16.12 0.13
C GLN A 11 5.46 -14.60 -0.01
N GLN A 12 4.87 -14.08 -1.09
CA GLN A 12 4.62 -12.66 -1.23
C GLN A 12 3.55 -12.16 -0.27
N THR A 13 2.47 -12.92 -0.03
CA THR A 13 1.45 -12.53 0.98
C THR A 13 1.98 -12.64 2.41
N LEU A 14 2.82 -13.62 2.71
CA LEU A 14 3.53 -13.70 4.00
C LEU A 14 4.53 -12.55 4.18
N ASN A 15 5.33 -12.24 3.16
CA ASN A 15 6.22 -11.08 3.18
C ASN A 15 5.46 -9.75 3.22
N VAL A 16 4.26 -9.67 2.63
CA VAL A 16 3.36 -8.51 2.73
C VAL A 16 2.71 -8.44 4.11
N SER A 17 2.38 -9.56 4.77
CA SER A 17 1.87 -9.56 6.16
C SER A 17 2.92 -9.13 7.20
N THR A 18 4.21 -9.33 6.92
CA THR A 18 5.30 -8.69 7.70
C THR A 18 5.59 -7.25 7.25
N THR A 19 5.13 -6.86 6.07
CA THR A 19 5.15 -5.46 5.57
C THR A 19 3.82 -4.73 5.82
N GLU A 20 2.87 -5.34 6.56
CA GLU A 20 1.69 -4.71 7.16
C GLU A 20 2.04 -3.87 8.39
N ALA A 21 3.32 -3.57 8.60
CA ALA A 21 3.65 -2.31 9.23
C ALA A 21 3.09 -1.22 8.32
N GLU A 22 1.95 -0.61 8.70
CA GLU A 22 1.57 0.71 8.19
C GLU A 22 2.86 1.49 7.99
N ASP A 23 3.10 2.00 6.78
CA ASP A 23 4.29 2.80 6.49
C ASP A 23 4.51 3.71 7.72
N PRO A 24 5.63 3.57 8.44
CA PRO A 24 5.81 4.26 9.72
C PRO A 24 5.64 5.77 9.54
N GLU A 25 5.84 6.30 8.34
CA GLU A 25 5.55 7.68 7.98
C GLU A 25 4.04 7.96 7.81
N LEU A 26 3.26 7.02 7.26
CA LEU A 26 1.80 7.11 7.19
C LEU A 26 1.16 7.05 8.58
N ALA A 27 1.61 6.13 9.45
CA ALA A 27 1.13 6.02 10.82
C ALA A 27 1.41 7.31 11.61
N LYS A 28 2.64 7.86 11.52
CA LYS A 28 3.00 9.16 12.10
C LYS A 28 2.16 10.31 11.53
N ALA A 29 1.89 10.32 10.23
CA ALA A 29 1.11 11.38 9.59
C ALA A 29 -0.37 11.35 10.04
N LYS A 30 -0.96 10.16 10.17
CA LYS A 30 -2.31 9.97 10.73
C LYS A 30 -2.38 10.43 12.20
N GLU A 31 -1.38 10.07 13.00
CA GLU A 31 -1.32 10.50 14.40
C GLU A 31 -1.16 12.02 14.52
N THR A 32 -0.35 12.62 13.64
CA THR A 32 -0.20 14.08 13.57
C THR A 32 -1.53 14.77 13.23
N LEU A 33 -2.35 14.20 12.34
CA LEU A 33 -3.70 14.74 12.06
C LEU A 33 -4.61 14.68 13.29
N ARG A 34 -4.58 13.58 14.05
CA ARG A 34 -5.34 13.46 15.30
C ARG A 34 -4.93 14.53 16.31
N GLN A 35 -3.63 14.75 16.47
CA GLN A 35 -3.12 15.79 17.36
C GLN A 35 -3.58 17.18 16.91
N ILE A 36 -3.53 17.50 15.62
CA ILE A 36 -4.02 18.79 15.10
C ILE A 36 -5.51 18.99 15.40
N GLN A 37 -6.32 17.93 15.30
CA GLN A 37 -7.74 18.00 15.65
C GLN A 37 -7.96 18.21 17.15
N ALA A 38 -7.15 17.58 18.00
CA ALA A 38 -7.16 17.81 19.45
C ALA A 38 -6.76 19.26 19.78
N ASP A 39 -5.69 19.77 19.18
CA ASP A 39 -5.22 21.15 19.37
C ASP A 39 -6.28 22.18 18.94
N LYS A 40 -7.00 21.93 17.84
CA LYS A 40 -8.14 22.76 17.40
C LYS A 40 -9.30 22.73 18.39
N ALA A 41 -9.61 21.56 18.96
CA ALA A 41 -10.66 21.42 19.95
C ALA A 41 -10.28 22.16 21.26
N GLU A 42 -9.02 22.06 21.67
CA GLU A 42 -8.50 22.79 22.83
C GLU A 42 -8.52 24.30 22.61
N ALA A 43 -8.06 24.80 21.46
CA ALA A 43 -8.12 26.23 21.13
C ALA A 43 -9.55 26.78 21.17
N ARG A 44 -10.54 25.99 20.72
CA ARG A 44 -11.97 26.33 20.81
C ARG A 44 -12.46 26.35 22.26
N ARG A 45 -12.02 25.40 23.09
CA ARG A 45 -12.33 25.39 24.53
C ARG A 45 -11.76 26.62 25.24
N LEU A 46 -10.47 26.91 25.02
CA LEU A 46 -9.81 28.09 25.60
C LEU A 46 -10.49 29.39 25.17
N ARG A 47 -10.97 29.46 23.93
CA ARG A 47 -11.77 30.61 23.46
C ARG A 47 -13.13 30.68 24.17
N ALA A 48 -13.81 29.56 24.37
CA ALA A 48 -15.09 29.50 25.08
C ALA A 48 -14.96 29.86 26.58
N GLU A 49 -13.79 29.61 27.16
CA GLU A 49 -13.44 29.98 28.54
C GLU A 49 -12.88 31.42 28.64
N ASP A 50 -12.91 32.21 27.54
CA ASP A 50 -12.34 33.56 27.43
C ASP A 50 -10.84 33.66 27.83
N LEU A 51 -10.12 32.53 27.83
CA LEU A 51 -8.69 32.43 28.12
C LEU A 51 -7.80 32.76 26.91
N LEU A 52 -8.41 33.05 25.76
CA LEU A 52 -7.71 33.35 24.51
C LEU A 52 -8.36 34.54 23.80
N SER A 53 -7.58 35.54 23.42
CA SER A 53 -8.11 36.66 22.66
C SER A 53 -8.55 36.22 21.25
N LEU A 54 -9.50 36.93 20.65
CA LEU A 54 -9.98 36.61 19.30
C LEU A 54 -8.85 36.63 18.26
N ALA A 55 -7.89 37.56 18.39
CA ALA A 55 -6.77 37.69 17.47
C ALA A 55 -5.74 36.55 17.63
N GLU A 56 -5.54 36.04 18.85
CA GLU A 56 -4.70 34.87 19.11
C GLU A 56 -5.38 33.61 18.59
N PHE A 57 -6.69 33.48 18.81
CA PHE A 57 -7.47 32.34 18.34
C PHE A 57 -7.45 32.25 16.81
N ALA A 58 -7.70 33.37 16.12
CA ALA A 58 -7.69 33.40 14.66
C ALA A 58 -6.31 33.04 14.07
N ARG A 59 -5.22 33.49 14.71
CA ARG A 59 -3.85 33.13 14.30
C ARG A 59 -3.57 31.65 14.50
N GLU A 60 -3.97 31.11 15.65
CA GLU A 60 -3.70 29.72 16.00
C GLU A 60 -4.53 28.74 15.16
N ILE A 61 -5.81 29.02 14.95
CA ILE A 61 -6.65 28.20 14.06
C ILE A 61 -6.12 28.21 12.63
N LYS A 62 -5.73 29.37 12.10
CA LYS A 62 -5.16 29.47 10.75
C LYS A 62 -3.85 28.68 10.62
N ARG A 63 -3.00 28.69 11.65
CA ARG A 63 -1.76 27.90 11.71
C ARG A 63 -2.06 26.40 11.70
N LEU A 64 -3.03 25.96 12.51
CA LEU A 64 -3.45 24.56 12.60
C LEU A 64 -4.14 24.08 11.31
N GLU A 65 -4.93 24.91 10.66
CA GLU A 65 -5.55 24.63 9.35
C GLU A 65 -4.50 24.45 8.24
N ALA A 66 -3.53 25.35 8.15
CA ALA A 66 -2.44 25.22 7.19
C ALA A 66 -1.62 23.93 7.42
N LYS A 67 -1.37 23.59 8.69
CA LYS A 67 -0.67 22.35 9.06
C LYS A 67 -1.52 21.11 8.75
N GLU A 68 -2.84 21.18 8.96
CA GLU A 68 -3.77 20.10 8.62
C GLU A 68 -3.75 19.80 7.13
N GLU A 69 -3.83 20.83 6.28
CA GLU A 69 -3.87 20.66 4.84
C GLU A 69 -2.58 20.00 4.31
N LEU A 70 -1.41 20.51 4.73
CA LEU A 70 -0.12 19.90 4.39
C LEU A 70 -0.01 18.44 4.86
N THR A 71 -0.54 18.14 6.04
CA THR A 71 -0.48 16.77 6.59
C THR A 71 -1.46 15.87 5.86
N ARG A 72 -2.63 16.37 5.43
CA ARG A 72 -3.62 15.63 4.65
C ARG A 72 -3.12 15.34 3.25
N GLU A 73 -2.46 16.29 2.60
CA GLU A 73 -1.77 16.09 1.32
C GLU A 73 -0.68 15.01 1.45
N ARG A 74 0.11 15.04 2.52
CA ARG A 74 1.13 14.03 2.81
C ARG A 74 0.52 12.65 3.06
N VAL A 75 -0.56 12.54 3.84
CA VAL A 75 -1.30 11.27 4.02
C VAL A 75 -1.83 10.75 2.69
N SER A 76 -2.36 11.65 1.86
CA SER A 76 -2.92 11.28 0.56
C SER A 76 -1.83 10.74 -0.38
N ALA A 77 -0.68 11.42 -0.44
CA ALA A 77 0.49 10.98 -1.20
C ALA A 77 1.10 9.66 -0.69
N LEU A 78 1.15 9.46 0.62
CA LEU A 78 1.63 8.20 1.23
C LEU A 78 0.62 7.06 1.04
N SER A 79 -0.67 7.36 0.96
CA SER A 79 -1.73 6.36 0.73
C SER A 79 -1.87 5.92 -0.74
N THR A 80 -1.42 6.72 -1.70
CA THR A 80 -1.41 6.40 -3.14
C THR A 80 -0.21 5.58 -3.58
N THR A 81 0.75 5.33 -2.69
CA THR A 81 1.93 4.48 -2.91
C THR A 81 1.68 3.07 -2.34
N PRO A 82 2.12 2.00 -3.00
CA PRO A 82 1.27 1.03 -3.70
C PRO A 82 0.43 0.09 -2.78
N VAL A 83 -0.62 0.58 -2.12
CA VAL A 83 -1.58 -0.30 -1.42
C VAL A 83 -2.42 -1.14 -2.41
N ARG A 84 -2.57 -0.68 -3.66
CA ARG A 84 -3.45 -1.32 -4.67
C ARG A 84 -2.94 -2.66 -5.21
N ALA A 85 -1.62 -2.84 -5.27
CA ALA A 85 -1.03 -4.11 -5.70
C ALA A 85 -1.34 -5.25 -4.72
N SER A 86 -1.47 -4.94 -3.42
CA SER A 86 -1.79 -5.92 -2.38
C SER A 86 -3.22 -6.47 -2.51
N SER A 87 -4.20 -5.64 -2.88
CA SER A 87 -5.61 -6.06 -2.91
C SER A 87 -5.92 -6.98 -4.11
N THR A 88 -5.31 -6.71 -5.27
CA THR A 88 -5.45 -7.57 -6.44
C THR A 88 -4.74 -8.91 -6.22
N ALA A 89 -3.50 -8.91 -5.72
CA ALA A 89 -2.77 -10.14 -5.41
C ALA A 89 -3.48 -10.99 -4.34
N MET A 90 -3.98 -10.38 -3.26
CA MET A 90 -4.76 -11.08 -2.23
C MET A 90 -6.07 -11.64 -2.77
N ARG A 91 -6.81 -10.88 -3.59
CA ARG A 91 -8.05 -11.36 -4.23
C ARG A 91 -7.79 -12.55 -5.14
N ILE A 92 -6.75 -12.45 -5.97
CA ILE A 92 -6.34 -13.53 -6.87
C ILE A 92 -6.02 -14.78 -6.05
N VAL A 93 -5.18 -14.69 -5.01
CA VAL A 93 -4.83 -15.85 -4.16
C VAL A 93 -6.05 -16.50 -3.52
N ARG A 94 -6.99 -15.69 -3.00
CA ARG A 94 -8.20 -16.19 -2.34
C ARG A 94 -9.12 -16.95 -3.30
N ASP A 95 -9.31 -16.40 -4.50
CA ASP A 95 -10.35 -16.87 -5.42
C ASP A 95 -9.81 -17.80 -6.52
N TRP A 96 -8.47 -17.93 -6.65
CA TRP A 96 -7.80 -18.70 -7.70
C TRP A 96 -8.24 -20.16 -7.80
N GLY A 97 -8.49 -20.81 -6.66
CA GLY A 97 -8.91 -22.21 -6.60
C GLY A 97 -10.30 -22.44 -7.20
N ASN A 98 -11.13 -21.39 -7.24
CA ASN A 98 -12.49 -21.44 -7.76
C ASN A 98 -12.58 -20.97 -9.22
N TYR A 99 -11.49 -20.47 -9.79
CA TYR A 99 -11.47 -20.00 -11.18
C TYR A 99 -11.35 -21.16 -12.16
N THR A 100 -12.16 -21.11 -13.22
CA THR A 100 -11.96 -21.97 -14.40
C THR A 100 -10.67 -21.58 -15.12
N VAL A 101 -10.18 -22.43 -16.01
CA VAL A 101 -8.95 -22.17 -16.79
C VAL A 101 -9.03 -20.86 -17.57
N ASP A 102 -10.20 -20.55 -18.14
CA ASP A 102 -10.41 -19.32 -18.91
C ASP A 102 -10.44 -18.08 -18.02
N MET A 103 -11.03 -18.17 -16.83
CA MET A 103 -11.02 -17.09 -15.85
C MET A 103 -9.59 -16.81 -15.35
N LYS A 104 -8.79 -17.86 -15.11
CA LYS A 104 -7.37 -17.72 -14.76
C LYS A 104 -6.59 -16.99 -15.85
N ARG A 105 -6.84 -17.32 -17.13
CA ARG A 105 -6.20 -16.66 -18.28
C ARG A 105 -6.58 -15.19 -18.37
N GLN A 106 -7.87 -14.87 -18.28
CA GLN A 106 -8.35 -13.48 -18.33
C GLN A 106 -7.78 -12.64 -17.17
N GLU A 107 -7.74 -13.19 -15.96
CA GLU A 107 -7.22 -12.46 -14.80
C GLU A 107 -5.71 -12.20 -14.92
N ILE A 108 -4.95 -13.15 -15.49
CA ILE A 108 -3.53 -12.97 -15.82
C ILE A 108 -3.35 -11.81 -16.81
N GLU A 109 -4.07 -11.82 -17.94
CA GLU A 109 -3.96 -10.76 -18.97
C GLU A 109 -4.37 -9.39 -18.43
N ARG A 110 -5.38 -9.36 -17.55
CA ARG A 110 -5.87 -8.15 -16.91
C ARG A 110 -4.91 -7.58 -15.88
N SER A 111 -4.22 -8.43 -15.11
CA SER A 111 -3.50 -8.01 -13.90
C SER A 111 -1.99 -7.98 -14.06
N ILE A 112 -1.44 -8.72 -15.03
CA ILE A 112 0.01 -8.80 -15.29
C ILE A 112 0.35 -7.87 -16.45
N GLU A 113 1.26 -6.93 -16.20
CA GLU A 113 1.83 -6.02 -17.20
C GLU A 113 2.86 -6.74 -18.04
N ALA A 114 3.79 -7.46 -17.39
CA ALA A 114 4.85 -8.19 -18.06
C ALA A 114 5.29 -9.42 -17.27
N VAL A 115 5.81 -10.41 -18.01
CA VAL A 115 6.51 -11.57 -17.44
C VAL A 115 7.92 -11.58 -17.99
N VAL A 116 8.90 -11.34 -17.13
CA VAL A 116 10.32 -11.33 -17.47
C VAL A 116 10.91 -12.69 -17.13
N ILE A 117 11.45 -13.38 -18.13
CA ILE A 117 12.10 -14.68 -17.95
C ILE A 117 13.61 -14.50 -18.05
N LYS A 118 14.32 -14.64 -16.92
CA LYS A 118 15.78 -14.56 -16.87
C LYS A 118 16.40 -15.83 -17.46
N PRO A 119 17.47 -15.72 -18.28
CA PRO A 119 18.10 -16.89 -18.87
C PRO A 119 18.80 -17.73 -17.80
N ALA A 120 18.64 -19.06 -17.86
CA ALA A 120 19.24 -20.00 -16.90
C ALA A 120 20.77 -20.19 -17.05
N GLY A 121 21.47 -19.28 -17.73
CA GLY A 121 22.91 -19.41 -18.05
C GLY A 121 23.23 -20.39 -19.19
N LYS A 122 24.45 -20.32 -19.74
CA LYS A 122 24.94 -21.22 -20.80
C LYS A 122 25.65 -22.44 -20.17
N GLY A 123 24.95 -23.55 -20.00
CA GLY A 123 25.53 -24.82 -19.54
C GLY A 123 24.60 -26.00 -19.82
N GLY A 124 25.07 -26.97 -20.61
CA GLY A 124 24.27 -28.03 -21.25
C GLY A 124 23.57 -29.05 -20.33
N SER A 125 23.68 -28.93 -19.01
CA SER A 125 23.04 -29.82 -18.03
C SER A 125 21.72 -29.27 -17.45
N GLN A 126 21.31 -28.05 -17.80
CA GLN A 126 20.15 -27.37 -17.20
C GLN A 126 19.00 -27.08 -18.18
N ARG A 127 19.12 -27.52 -19.45
CA ARG A 127 18.04 -27.40 -20.43
C ARG A 127 16.88 -28.34 -20.05
N GLY A 128 15.74 -27.76 -19.66
CA GLY A 128 14.49 -28.49 -19.42
C GLY A 128 13.98 -28.45 -17.97
N ILE A 129 14.75 -27.92 -17.02
CA ILE A 129 14.30 -27.78 -15.63
C ILE A 129 13.54 -26.47 -15.49
N PHE A 130 12.25 -26.55 -15.12
CA PHE A 130 11.44 -25.36 -14.82
C PHE A 130 11.94 -24.68 -13.54
N ARG A 131 12.35 -23.42 -13.67
CA ARG A 131 12.93 -22.60 -12.60
C ARG A 131 12.04 -21.39 -12.33
N PRO A 132 11.12 -21.46 -11.36
CA PRO A 132 10.24 -20.33 -11.05
C PRO A 132 10.97 -19.07 -10.62
N GLU A 133 12.13 -19.20 -9.99
CA GLU A 133 12.96 -18.10 -9.50
C GLU A 133 13.52 -17.22 -10.63
N LEU A 134 13.47 -17.71 -11.87
CA LEU A 134 13.85 -16.96 -13.06
C LEU A 134 12.67 -16.21 -13.70
N ILE A 135 11.45 -16.38 -13.18
CA ILE A 135 10.26 -15.71 -13.67
C ILE A 135 9.95 -14.55 -12.74
N GLU A 136 9.97 -13.35 -13.29
CA GLU A 136 9.60 -12.12 -12.60
C GLU A 136 8.30 -11.60 -13.21
N ILE A 137 7.28 -11.41 -12.36
CA ILE A 137 5.94 -10.96 -12.77
C ILE A 137 5.82 -9.48 -12.40
N VAL A 138 5.63 -8.63 -13.41
CA VAL A 138 5.33 -7.22 -13.26
C VAL A 138 3.82 -7.05 -13.31
N TRP A 139 3.22 -6.47 -12.28
CA TRP A 139 1.78 -6.29 -12.17
C TRP A 139 1.35 -4.93 -12.74
N LYS A 140 0.14 -4.86 -13.29
CA LYS A 140 -0.52 -3.60 -13.68
C LYS A 140 -0.94 -2.86 -12.42
N CYS A 141 -0.48 -1.61 -12.26
CA CYS A 141 -0.88 -0.71 -11.16
C CYS A 141 -2.30 -0.15 -11.36
#